data_AF-A0A7X9FA51-F1
#
_entry.id   AF-A0A7X9FA51-F1
#
_cell.length_a   1.000
_cell.length_b   1.000
_cell.length_c   1.000
_cell.angle_alpha   90.00
_cell.angle_beta   90.00
_cell.angle_gamma   90.00
#
_symmetry.space_group_name_H-M   'P 1'
#
loop_
_entity.id
_entity.type
_entity.pdbx_description
1 polymer ?
#
loop_
_entity_poly.entity_id
_entity_poly.type
_entity_poly.pdbx_seq_one_letter_code
_entity_poly.pdbx_strand_id
1 'polypeptide(L)'
;SYAQIIAREGKYATLKLPSGETRLVLTTCRATVGSVSNADHNLEKSGKAGRSRNLGRRPRTRGVAMNPIDHPMGGGEGKASGGHPRSRKGIPAKGYKTRDKKKYSSKYIVERRKK
;
A
#
# COMPACT_ATOMS: atom_id res chain seq x y z
N SER A 1 12.34 -1.24 9.44
CA SER A 1 11.40 -2.30 8.98
C SER A 1 11.97 -3.66 9.34
N TYR A 2 11.17 -4.62 9.81
CA TYR A 2 11.61 -5.97 10.19
C TYR A 2 10.48 -6.99 9.99
N ALA A 3 10.83 -8.28 9.97
CA ALA A 3 9.88 -9.40 10.03
C ALA A 3 10.23 -10.31 11.20
N GLN A 4 9.25 -11.06 11.70
CA GLN A 4 9.46 -12.00 12.82
C GLN A 4 9.21 -13.44 12.35
N ILE A 5 10.05 -14.36 12.79
CA ILE A 5 9.81 -15.80 12.61
C ILE A 5 8.86 -16.23 13.73
N ILE A 6 7.72 -16.82 13.36
CA ILE A 6 6.73 -17.34 14.32
C ILE A 6 6.96 -18.84 14.56
N ALA A 7 7.11 -19.59 13.48
CA ALA A 7 7.23 -21.04 13.52
C ALA A 7 8.05 -21.54 12.32
N ARG A 8 8.57 -22.76 12.44
CA ARG A 8 9.26 -23.46 11.35
C ARG A 8 8.72 -24.87 11.25
N GLU A 9 8.21 -25.24 10.08
CA GLU A 9 7.58 -26.53 9.84
C GLU A 9 8.00 -27.09 8.47
N GLY A 10 8.71 -28.21 8.49
CA GLY A 10 9.19 -28.89 7.28
C GLY A 10 9.96 -27.96 6.34
N LYS A 11 9.46 -27.80 5.11
CA LYS A 11 10.08 -26.99 4.05
C LYS A 11 9.84 -25.49 4.19
N TYR A 12 8.94 -25.05 5.06
CA TYR A 12 8.55 -23.65 5.20
C TYR A 12 8.78 -23.11 6.61
N ALA A 13 8.99 -21.79 6.69
CA ALA A 13 8.96 -21.01 7.91
C ALA A 13 7.81 -20.00 7.83
N THR A 14 7.09 -19.84 8.94
CA THR A 14 5.99 -18.88 9.08
C THR A 14 6.56 -17.55 9.55
N LEU A 15 6.41 -16.52 8.72
CA LEU A 15 6.86 -15.16 9.01
C LEU A 15 5.69 -14.21 9.21
N LYS A 16 5.82 -13.33 10.20
CA LYS A 16 5.00 -12.12 10.32
C LYS A 16 5.71 -10.98 9.61
N LEU A 17 5.14 -10.51 8.51
CA LEU A 17 5.70 -9.45 7.68
C LEU A 17 5.52 -8.07 8.31
N PRO A 18 6.29 -7.04 7.90
CA PRO A 18 6.13 -5.67 8.39
C PRO A 18 4.72 -5.10 8.17
N SER A 19 3.98 -5.62 7.18
CA SER A 19 2.58 -5.26 6.93
C SER A 19 1.60 -5.89 7.92
N GLY A 20 2.05 -6.75 8.83
CA GLY A 20 1.21 -7.58 9.69
C GLY A 20 0.59 -8.80 9.00
N GLU A 21 1.00 -9.13 7.77
CA GLU A 21 0.55 -10.35 7.08
C GLU A 21 1.37 -11.55 7.57
N THR A 22 0.70 -12.69 7.82
CA THR A 22 1.36 -13.95 8.18
C THR A 22 1.51 -14.83 6.94
N ARG A 23 2.75 -15.17 6.59
CA ARG A 23 3.09 -15.83 5.32
C ARG A 23 4.15 -16.92 5.50
N LEU A 24 4.01 -17.99 4.72
CA LEU A 24 4.99 -19.08 4.57
C LEU A 24 6.08 -18.71 3.57
N VAL A 25 7.33 -18.94 3.94
CA VAL A 25 8.53 -18.74 3.11
C VAL A 25 9.41 -19.98 3.20
N LEU A 26 10.14 -20.33 2.14
CA LEU A 26 11.03 -21.50 2.16
C LEU A 26 12.14 -21.34 3.19
N THR A 27 12.48 -22.42 3.88
CA THR A 27 13.58 -22.45 4.87
C THR A 27 14.96 -22.24 4.25
N THR A 28 15.09 -22.41 2.93
CA THR A 28 16.32 -22.15 2.17
C THR A 28 16.57 -20.66 1.89
N CYS A 29 15.57 -19.79 2.09
CA CYS A 29 15.74 -18.36 1.92
C CYS A 29 16.64 -17.77 3.02
N ARG A 30 17.57 -16.89 2.64
CA ARG A 30 18.48 -16.21 3.58
C ARG A 30 17.82 -14.93 4.12
N ALA A 31 18.12 -14.62 5.38
CA ALA A 31 17.74 -13.38 6.04
C ALA A 31 18.91 -12.86 6.88
N THR A 32 18.88 -11.56 7.21
CA THR A 32 19.85 -10.93 8.11
C THR A 32 19.18 -10.65 9.44
N VAL A 33 19.87 -10.94 10.54
CA VAL A 33 19.37 -10.69 11.89
C VAL A 33 19.36 -9.18 12.15
N GLY A 34 18.28 -8.69 12.75
CA GLY A 34 18.10 -7.28 13.12
C GLY A 34 17.00 -6.58 12.34
N SER A 35 16.85 -5.29 12.60
CA SER A 35 15.91 -4.41 11.91
C SER A 35 16.66 -3.46 10.97
N VAL A 36 16.00 -3.02 9.91
CA VAL A 36 16.57 -1.99 9.03
C VAL A 36 16.77 -0.69 9.83
N SER A 37 17.94 -0.07 9.68
CA SER A 37 18.34 1.19 10.32
C SER A 37 17.43 2.37 9.95
N ASN A 38 17.65 3.52 10.60
CA ASN A 38 16.89 4.76 10.40
C ASN A 38 15.38 4.59 10.69
N ALA A 39 15.06 4.15 11.90
CA ALA A 39 13.66 3.97 12.35
C ALA A 39 12.89 5.29 12.39
N ASP A 40 13.58 6.41 12.62
CA ASP A 40 12.98 7.75 12.75
C ASP A 40 12.67 8.43 11.41
N HIS A 41 12.91 7.76 10.29
CA HIS A 41 12.64 8.32 8.95
C HIS A 41 11.19 8.84 8.80
N ASN A 42 10.22 8.21 9.48
CA ASN A 42 8.82 8.64 9.43
C ASN A 42 8.52 9.90 10.27
N LEU A 43 9.41 10.28 11.18
CA LEU A 43 9.26 11.49 12.02
C LEU A 43 9.64 12.77 11.26
N GLU A 44 10.31 12.63 10.11
CA GLU A 44 10.80 13.76 9.33
C GLU A 44 9.64 14.56 8.68
N LYS A 45 9.55 15.85 8.99
CA LYS A 45 8.54 16.75 8.41
C LYS A 45 9.12 17.47 7.20
N SER A 46 8.36 17.50 6.11
CA SER A 46 8.84 18.14 4.88
C SER A 46 8.90 19.66 4.93
N GLY A 47 8.05 20.31 5.75
CA GLY A 47 8.05 21.75 6.02
C GLY A 47 7.64 22.67 4.86
N LYS A 48 7.95 22.31 3.60
CA LYS A 48 7.66 23.12 2.41
C LYS A 48 7.37 22.26 1.18
N ALA A 49 6.64 22.82 0.22
CA ALA A 49 6.35 22.16 -1.06
C ALA A 49 7.63 21.82 -1.86
N GLY A 50 8.66 22.67 -1.78
CA GLY A 50 9.93 22.47 -2.49
C GLY A 50 10.65 21.17 -2.11
N ARG A 51 10.54 20.70 -0.86
CA ARG A 51 11.15 19.43 -0.46
C ARG A 51 10.54 18.24 -1.20
N SER A 52 9.21 18.24 -1.41
CA SER A 52 8.56 17.22 -2.23
C SER A 52 9.07 17.22 -3.67
N ARG A 53 9.40 18.38 -4.23
CA ARG A 53 10.00 18.51 -5.56
C ARG A 53 11.41 17.94 -5.60
N ASN A 54 12.23 18.17 -4.57
CA ASN A 54 13.57 17.59 -4.45
C ASN A 54 13.52 16.06 -4.38
N LEU A 55 12.46 15.49 -3.79
CA LEU A 55 12.18 14.04 -3.80
C LEU A 55 11.63 13.52 -5.15
N GLY A 56 11.60 14.36 -6.20
CA GLY A 56 11.09 13.99 -7.52
C GLY A 56 9.56 13.92 -7.63
N ARG A 57 8.82 14.34 -6.59
CA ARG A 57 7.35 14.26 -6.59
C ARG A 57 6.73 15.54 -7.15
N ARG A 58 5.90 15.41 -8.19
CA ARG A 58 5.14 16.51 -8.80
C ARG A 58 3.83 16.76 -8.05
N PRO A 59 3.27 17.99 -8.11
CA PRO A 59 1.95 18.27 -7.54
C PRO A 59 0.88 17.38 -8.20
N ARG A 60 -0.07 16.89 -7.40
CA ARG A 60 -1.17 16.04 -7.86
C ARG A 60 -2.50 16.76 -7.69
N THR A 61 -3.18 17.02 -8.79
CA THR A 61 -4.53 17.62 -8.79
C THR A 61 -5.57 16.63 -8.27
N ARG A 62 -6.52 17.11 -7.45
CA ARG A 62 -7.64 16.30 -6.93
C ARG A 62 -8.63 16.02 -8.05
N GLY A 63 -9.21 14.81 -8.09
CA GLY A 63 -10.20 14.44 -9.12
C GLY A 63 -11.48 15.30 -9.12
N VAL A 64 -11.87 15.83 -7.95
CA VAL A 64 -13.02 16.75 -7.82
C VAL A 64 -12.75 18.16 -8.36
N ALA A 65 -11.49 18.49 -8.67
CA ALA A 65 -11.11 19.77 -9.26
C ALA A 65 -10.88 19.65 -10.78
N MET A 66 -11.34 18.56 -11.39
CA MET A 66 -11.22 18.29 -12.82
C MET A 66 -12.60 18.37 -13.49
N ASN A 67 -12.62 18.37 -14.82
CA ASN A 67 -13.86 18.31 -15.60
C ASN A 67 -14.39 16.86 -15.70
N PRO A 68 -15.68 16.65 -16.03
CA PRO A 68 -16.26 15.32 -16.18
C PRO A 68 -15.53 14.42 -17.18
N ILE A 69 -14.92 14.99 -18.22
CA ILE A 69 -14.13 14.27 -19.22
C ILE A 69 -12.83 13.69 -18.67
N ASP A 70 -12.24 14.34 -17.67
CA ASP A 70 -10.92 13.98 -17.13
C ASP A 70 -11.01 12.93 -16.02
N HIS A 71 -12.07 13.01 -15.21
CA HIS A 71 -12.23 12.20 -14.01
C HIS A 71 -13.71 11.91 -13.71
N PRO A 72 -14.09 10.68 -13.32
CA PRO A 72 -15.44 10.31 -12.89
C PRO A 72 -15.98 11.03 -11.63
N MET A 73 -15.22 11.97 -11.08
CA MET A 73 -15.58 12.76 -9.90
C MET A 73 -15.53 14.26 -10.21
N GLY A 74 -15.26 14.62 -11.46
CA GLY A 74 -15.14 15.99 -11.92
C GLY A 74 -16.49 16.59 -12.33
N GLY A 75 -16.52 17.92 -12.43
CA GLY A 75 -17.70 18.71 -12.73
C GLY A 75 -18.65 18.96 -11.55
N GLY A 76 -19.84 19.45 -11.88
CA GLY A 76 -20.79 20.06 -10.95
C GLY A 76 -20.62 21.58 -10.89
N GLU A 77 -21.72 22.29 -10.68
CA GLU A 77 -21.70 23.73 -10.44
C GLU A 77 -21.10 24.02 -9.06
N GLY A 78 -20.13 24.94 -9.02
CA GLY A 78 -19.40 25.23 -7.79
C GLY A 78 -18.62 24.03 -7.25
N LYS A 79 -18.61 23.85 -5.92
CA LYS A 79 -17.86 22.78 -5.26
C LYS A 79 -18.73 21.53 -5.09
N ALA A 80 -18.39 20.46 -5.80
CA ALA A 80 -19.05 19.16 -5.68
C ALA A 80 -18.22 18.13 -4.90
N SER A 81 -18.89 17.10 -4.37
CA SER A 81 -18.26 16.00 -3.61
C SER A 81 -17.66 14.90 -4.50
N GLY A 82 -18.17 14.74 -5.72
CA GLY A 82 -17.78 13.68 -6.66
C GLY A 82 -18.43 12.31 -6.40
N GLY A 83 -19.38 12.23 -5.45
CA GLY A 83 -20.14 11.01 -5.14
C GLY A 83 -19.29 9.86 -4.60
N HIS A 84 -19.53 8.63 -5.07
CA HIS A 84 -18.72 7.48 -4.69
C HIS A 84 -17.27 7.64 -5.15
N PRO A 85 -16.27 7.56 -4.25
CA PRO A 85 -14.88 7.75 -4.62
C PRO A 85 -14.38 6.69 -5.59
N ARG A 86 -13.94 7.14 -6.77
CA ARG A 86 -13.51 6.29 -7.88
C ARG A 86 -12.12 6.69 -8.35
N SER A 87 -11.40 5.73 -8.92
CA SER A 87 -10.20 6.01 -9.72
C SER A 87 -10.58 6.66 -11.06
N ARG A 88 -9.58 7.11 -11.82
CA ARG A 88 -9.80 7.65 -13.18
C ARG A 88 -10.51 6.68 -14.12
N LYS A 89 -10.36 5.36 -13.89
CA LYS A 89 -11.02 4.29 -14.65
C LYS A 89 -12.38 3.86 -14.06
N GLY A 90 -12.94 4.63 -13.13
CA GLY A 90 -14.21 4.29 -12.48
C GLY A 90 -14.12 3.21 -11.39
N ILE A 91 -12.96 2.56 -11.19
CA ILE A 91 -12.79 1.52 -10.16
C ILE A 91 -13.00 2.14 -8.76
N PRO A 92 -13.83 1.56 -7.87
CA PRO A 92 -14.05 2.09 -6.53
C PRO A 92 -12.74 2.18 -5.72
N ALA A 93 -12.50 3.33 -5.08
CA ALA A 93 -11.27 3.62 -4.35
C ALA A 93 -11.36 3.32 -2.83
N LYS A 94 -12.55 2.98 -2.34
CA LYS A 94 -12.80 2.60 -0.94
C LYS A 94 -13.23 1.14 -0.86
N GLY A 95 -12.51 0.32 -0.10
CA GLY A 95 -12.89 -1.07 0.22
C GLY A 95 -12.72 -2.12 -0.89
N TYR A 96 -12.61 -1.71 -2.16
CA TYR A 96 -12.47 -2.65 -3.27
C TYR A 96 -11.15 -3.45 -3.20
N LYS A 97 -11.26 -4.78 -3.15
CA LYS A 97 -10.11 -5.69 -3.10
C LYS A 97 -9.56 -5.89 -4.53
N THR A 98 -8.34 -5.41 -4.77
CA THR A 98 -7.68 -5.48 -6.10
C THR A 98 -6.81 -6.72 -6.31
N ARG A 99 -6.58 -7.52 -5.27
CA ARG A 99 -5.79 -8.75 -5.38
C ARG A 99 -6.59 -9.83 -6.10
N ASP A 100 -5.99 -10.42 -7.13
CA ASP A 100 -6.51 -11.60 -7.81
C ASP A 100 -6.76 -12.77 -6.84
N LYS A 101 -7.96 -13.35 -6.94
CA LYS A 101 -8.43 -14.46 -6.11
C LYS A 101 -7.70 -15.77 -6.45
N LYS A 102 -7.29 -15.97 -7.72
CA LYS A 102 -6.69 -17.24 -8.20
C LYS A 102 -5.16 -17.24 -8.19
N LYS A 103 -4.53 -16.18 -7.66
CA LYS A 103 -3.06 -16.06 -7.67
C LYS A 103 -2.39 -17.23 -6.94
N TYR A 104 -1.42 -17.87 -7.58
CA TYR A 104 -0.68 -19.04 -7.08
C TYR A 104 -0.09 -18.86 -5.68
N SER A 105 0.31 -17.63 -5.33
CA SER A 105 0.92 -17.33 -4.04
C SER A 105 -0.08 -17.22 -2.88
N SER A 106 -1.39 -17.30 -3.15
CA SER A 106 -2.42 -17.26 -2.11
C SER A 106 -2.36 -18.47 -1.17
N LYS A 107 -1.86 -19.61 -1.65
CA LYS A 107 -1.67 -20.82 -0.81
C LYS A 107 -0.60 -20.67 0.28
N TYR A 108 0.26 -19.66 0.17
CA TYR A 108 1.33 -19.40 1.15
C TYR A 108 0.94 -18.34 2.19
N ILE A 109 -0.28 -17.81 2.13
CA ILE A 109 -0.72 -16.74 3.04
C ILE A 109 -1.68 -17.35 4.04
N VAL A 110 -1.26 -17.36 5.30
CA VAL A 110 -2.06 -17.89 6.40
C VAL A 110 -3.09 -16.85 6.84
N GLU A 111 -2.65 -15.61 7.01
CA GLU A 111 -3.50 -14.51 7.46
C GLU A 111 -3.17 -13.25 6.67
N ARG A 112 -4.19 -12.57 6.12
CA ARG A 112 -4.00 -11.27 5.47
C ARG A 112 -3.70 -10.19 6.50
N ARG A 113 -2.94 -9.16 6.10
CA ARG A 113 -2.71 -7.98 6.93
C ARG A 113 -4.00 -7.45 7.56
N LYS A 114 -4.02 -7.34 8.89
CA LYS A 114 -5.03 -6.57 9.62
C LYS A 114 -4.71 -5.08 9.46
N LYS A 115 -5.77 -4.28 9.30
CA LYS A 115 -5.65 -2.82 9.27
C LYS A 115 -5.48 -2.31 10.69
#